data_AF-A0A7J3KR31-F1
#
_entry.id   AF-A0A7J3KR31-F1
#
_cell.length_a   1.000
_cell.length_b   1.000
_cell.length_c   1.000
_cell.angle_alpha   90.00
_cell.angle_beta   90.00
_cell.angle_gamma   90.00
#
_symmetry.space_group_name_H-M   'P 1'
#
loop_
_entity.id
_entity.type
_entity.pdbx_description
1 polymer ?
#
loop_
_entity_poly.entity_id
_entity_poly.type
_entity_poly.pdbx_seq_one_letter_code
_entity_poly.pdbx_strand_id
1 'polypeptide(L)'
;MSKVQQQRFRISPSGRGAIFRMKRWFYATFYSNISDKEVKESNRKAWLDISRRLIEEINKRNAADKPTRIVLEYEADPKGLFKPISATVEVLELKPVETFKTYFLEETKLKEVEQLKTMLSELLKKARELGVSIEELAKS
;
A
#
# COMPACT_ATOMS: atom_id res chain seq x y z
N MET A 1 -27.03 -20.00 17.84
CA MET A 1 -27.22 -18.76 17.03
C MET A 1 -25.85 -18.29 16.60
N SER A 2 -25.65 -17.99 15.31
CA SER A 2 -24.41 -17.42 14.78
C SER A 2 -24.16 -16.06 15.45
N LYS A 3 -22.94 -15.83 15.94
CA LYS A 3 -22.57 -14.57 16.60
C LYS A 3 -22.32 -13.51 15.54
N VAL A 4 -22.95 -12.35 15.67
CA VAL A 4 -22.64 -11.18 14.83
C VAL A 4 -21.20 -10.74 15.09
N GLN A 5 -20.44 -10.62 14.01
CA GLN A 5 -19.05 -10.18 14.00
C GLN A 5 -18.94 -8.87 13.22
N GLN A 6 -17.92 -8.09 13.56
CA GLN A 6 -17.64 -6.83 12.88
C GLN A 6 -16.17 -6.79 12.44
N GLN A 7 -15.96 -6.53 11.15
CA GLN A 7 -14.65 -6.26 10.58
C GLN A 7 -14.52 -4.77 10.26
N ARG A 8 -13.74 -4.05 11.06
CA ARG A 8 -13.36 -2.66 10.79
C ARG A 8 -12.07 -2.61 9.99
N PHE A 9 -12.10 -2.06 8.79
CA PHE A 9 -10.90 -1.95 7.95
C PHE A 9 -10.08 -0.69 8.29
N ARG A 10 -8.79 -0.70 7.93
CA ARG A 10 -7.98 0.53 7.95
C ARG A 10 -8.46 1.48 6.85
N ILE A 11 -8.19 2.78 7.02
CA ILE A 11 -8.45 3.78 5.97
C ILE A 11 -7.62 3.40 4.76
N SER A 12 -8.27 3.36 3.60
CA SER A 12 -7.62 3.26 2.31
C SER A 12 -7.57 4.65 1.67
N PRO A 13 -6.52 4.99 0.89
CA PRO A 13 -6.42 6.27 0.19
C PRO A 13 -7.55 6.52 -0.81
N SER A 14 -8.26 5.48 -1.25
CA SER A 14 -9.38 5.56 -2.16
C SER A 14 -10.49 4.56 -1.81
N GLY A 15 -11.73 4.84 -2.20
CA GLY A 15 -12.87 3.92 -2.11
C GLY A 15 -12.60 2.60 -2.83
N ARG A 16 -12.00 2.65 -4.03
CA ARG A 16 -11.57 1.44 -4.76
C ARG A 16 -10.58 0.60 -3.95
N GLY A 17 -9.61 1.26 -3.31
CA GLY A 17 -8.65 0.61 -2.43
C GLY A 17 -9.29 0.00 -1.18
N ALA A 18 -10.34 0.61 -0.64
CA ALA A 18 -11.10 0.06 0.48
C ALA A 18 -11.81 -1.24 0.09
N ILE A 19 -12.51 -1.27 -1.06
CA ILE A 19 -13.17 -2.46 -1.59
C ILE A 19 -12.15 -3.57 -1.85
N PHE A 20 -11.00 -3.24 -2.44
CA PHE A 20 -9.96 -4.22 -2.73
C PHE A 20 -9.34 -4.82 -1.46
N ARG A 21 -9.17 -4.02 -0.40
CA ARG A 21 -8.76 -4.51 0.91
C ARG A 21 -9.79 -5.48 1.49
N MET A 22 -11.07 -5.14 1.42
CA MET A 22 -12.17 -6.01 1.85
C MET A 22 -12.20 -7.31 1.03
N LYS A 23 -11.96 -7.24 -0.29
CA LYS A 23 -11.83 -8.42 -1.17
C LYS A 23 -10.74 -9.37 -0.66
N ARG A 24 -9.53 -8.86 -0.44
CA ARG A 24 -8.40 -9.69 0.03
C ARG A 24 -8.73 -10.39 1.35
N TRP A 25 -9.33 -9.65 2.29
CA TRP A 25 -9.78 -10.22 3.56
C TRP A 25 -10.86 -11.30 3.38
N PHE A 26 -11.87 -11.06 2.55
CA PHE A 26 -12.92 -12.04 2.28
C PHE A 26 -12.33 -13.34 1.72
N TYR A 27 -11.46 -13.25 0.70
CA TYR A 27 -10.87 -14.44 0.10
C TYR A 27 -9.99 -15.20 1.09
N ALA A 28 -9.19 -14.50 1.89
CA ALA A 28 -8.36 -15.12 2.92
C ALA A 28 -9.19 -15.82 4.01
N THR A 29 -10.34 -15.27 4.38
CA THR A 29 -11.12 -15.72 5.54
C THR A 29 -12.20 -16.74 5.18
N PHE A 30 -12.88 -16.55 4.06
CA PHE A 30 -14.12 -17.29 3.72
C PHE A 30 -14.05 -18.07 2.40
N TYR A 31 -12.91 -18.07 1.69
CA TYR A 31 -12.83 -18.73 0.39
C TYR A 31 -11.63 -19.66 0.22
N SER A 32 -10.41 -19.19 0.54
CA SER A 32 -9.18 -19.92 0.23
C SER A 32 -9.10 -21.27 0.96
N ASN A 33 -9.51 -21.31 2.24
CA ASN A 33 -9.36 -22.47 3.11
C ASN A 33 -10.66 -23.30 3.27
N ILE A 34 -11.70 -23.01 2.49
CA ILE A 34 -12.95 -23.78 2.52
C ILE A 34 -12.82 -24.99 1.58
N SER A 35 -12.95 -26.18 2.16
CA SER A 35 -12.91 -27.47 1.44
C SER A 35 -14.24 -27.83 0.79
N ASP A 36 -15.35 -27.47 1.43
CA ASP A 36 -16.70 -27.72 0.92
C ASP A 36 -17.01 -26.81 -0.28
N LYS A 37 -17.27 -27.43 -1.44
CA LYS A 37 -17.54 -26.72 -2.70
C LYS A 37 -18.84 -25.91 -2.65
N GLU A 38 -19.87 -26.39 -1.97
CA GLU A 38 -21.16 -25.70 -1.88
C GLU A 38 -21.04 -24.45 -1.02
N VAL A 39 -20.38 -24.57 0.15
CA VAL A 39 -20.10 -23.43 1.03
C VAL A 39 -19.24 -22.39 0.30
N LYS A 40 -18.22 -22.85 -0.42
CA LYS A 40 -17.32 -21.97 -1.18
C LYS A 40 -18.04 -21.18 -2.26
N GLU A 41 -18.94 -21.82 -3.01
CA GLU A 41 -19.74 -21.15 -4.03
C GLU A 41 -20.78 -20.21 -3.43
N SER A 42 -21.43 -20.61 -2.31
CA SER A 42 -22.35 -19.74 -1.58
C SER A 42 -21.66 -18.47 -1.09
N ASN A 43 -20.48 -18.61 -0.48
CA ASN A 43 -19.67 -17.47 -0.03
C ASN A 43 -19.26 -16.56 -1.20
N ARG A 44 -18.87 -17.14 -2.35
CA ARG A 44 -18.53 -16.38 -3.55
C ARG A 44 -19.71 -15.54 -4.04
N LYS A 45 -20.92 -16.11 -4.09
CA LYS A 45 -22.13 -15.39 -4.49
C LYS A 45 -22.43 -14.24 -3.52
N ALA A 46 -22.40 -14.50 -2.22
CA ALA A 46 -22.59 -13.47 -1.19
C ALA A 46 -21.57 -12.32 -1.32
N TRP A 47 -20.30 -12.64 -1.61
CA TRP A 47 -19.27 -11.65 -1.89
C TRP A 47 -19.54 -10.82 -3.15
N LEU A 48 -19.94 -11.46 -4.24
CA LEU A 48 -20.25 -10.75 -5.49
C LEU A 48 -21.40 -9.77 -5.29
N ASP A 49 -22.44 -10.17 -4.55
CA ASP A 49 -23.60 -9.33 -4.28
C ASP A 49 -23.24 -8.10 -3.44
N ILE A 50 -22.53 -8.27 -2.33
CA ILE A 50 -22.13 -7.14 -1.48
C ILE A 50 -21.11 -6.23 -2.18
N SER A 51 -20.15 -6.80 -2.91
CA SER A 51 -19.13 -6.02 -3.61
C SER A 51 -19.74 -5.16 -4.71
N ARG A 52 -20.69 -5.71 -5.48
CA ARG A 52 -21.45 -4.94 -6.48
C ARG A 52 -22.20 -3.78 -5.84
N ARG A 53 -22.97 -4.03 -4.78
CA ARG A 53 -23.73 -2.99 -4.06
C ARG A 53 -22.81 -1.88 -3.53
N LEU A 54 -21.68 -2.25 -2.95
CA LEU A 54 -20.70 -1.28 -2.44
C LEU A 54 -20.09 -0.43 -3.56
N ILE A 55 -19.74 -1.04 -4.69
CA ILE A 55 -19.23 -0.31 -5.87
C ILE A 55 -20.27 0.70 -6.35
N GLU A 56 -21.52 0.27 -6.51
CA GLU A 56 -22.63 1.14 -6.95
C GLU A 56 -22.82 2.31 -5.98
N GLU A 57 -22.88 2.06 -4.67
CA GLU A 57 -23.09 3.11 -3.67
C GLU A 57 -21.90 4.07 -3.53
N ILE A 58 -20.66 3.60 -3.67
CA ILE A 58 -19.45 4.44 -3.65
C ILE A 58 -19.40 5.33 -4.89
N ASN A 59 -19.74 4.79 -6.05
CA ASN A 59 -19.75 5.54 -7.32
C ASN A 59 -20.84 6.61 -7.31
N LYS A 60 -22.07 6.29 -6.86
CA LYS A 60 -23.17 7.27 -6.73
C LYS A 60 -22.79 8.48 -5.88
N ARG A 61 -21.89 8.32 -4.91
CA ARG A 61 -21.44 9.38 -3.99
C ARG A 61 -20.12 10.05 -4.42
N ASN A 62 -19.60 9.74 -5.61
CA ASN A 62 -18.30 10.23 -6.09
C ASN A 62 -17.17 10.01 -5.06
N ALA A 63 -17.21 8.87 -4.36
CA ALA A 63 -16.27 8.53 -3.29
C ALA A 63 -15.17 7.56 -3.77
N ALA A 64 -15.18 7.17 -5.06
CA ALA A 64 -14.26 6.18 -5.61
C ALA A 64 -12.79 6.55 -5.41
N ASP A 65 -12.46 7.84 -5.55
CA ASP A 65 -11.11 8.41 -5.42
C ASP A 65 -10.86 9.10 -4.08
N LYS A 66 -11.84 9.06 -3.17
CA LYS A 66 -11.71 9.68 -1.84
C LYS A 66 -11.22 8.68 -0.80
N PRO A 67 -10.40 9.11 0.17
CA PRO A 67 -10.05 8.29 1.31
C PRO A 67 -11.28 7.70 1.98
N THR A 68 -11.28 6.39 2.21
CA THR A 68 -12.48 5.66 2.62
C THR A 68 -12.11 4.57 3.62
N ARG A 69 -12.96 4.39 4.64
CA ARG A 69 -12.96 3.23 5.52
C ARG A 69 -14.28 2.47 5.36
N ILE A 70 -14.19 1.15 5.33
CA ILE A 70 -15.37 0.27 5.36
C ILE A 70 -15.42 -0.42 6.74
N VAL A 71 -16.61 -0.56 7.28
CA VAL A 71 -16.90 -1.41 8.43
C VAL A 71 -17.95 -2.41 7.99
N LEU A 72 -17.65 -3.70 8.10
CA LEU A 72 -18.53 -4.77 7.66
C LEU A 72 -19.07 -5.53 8.87
N GLU A 73 -20.38 -5.70 8.92
CA GLU A 73 -21.06 -6.55 9.90
C GLU A 73 -21.54 -7.83 9.20
N TYR A 74 -21.27 -8.97 9.80
CA TYR A 74 -21.58 -10.27 9.22
C TYR A 74 -21.78 -11.34 10.28
N GLU A 75 -22.48 -12.41 9.90
CA GLU A 75 -22.49 -13.68 10.63
C GLU A 75 -21.57 -14.67 9.91
N ALA A 76 -20.90 -15.51 10.69
CA ALA A 76 -20.14 -16.64 10.18
C ALA A 76 -20.54 -17.91 10.93
N ASP A 77 -20.93 -18.92 10.16
CA ASP A 77 -21.29 -20.23 10.72
C ASP A 77 -20.04 -21.07 11.00
N PRO A 78 -20.12 -22.09 11.88
CA PRO A 78 -19.01 -23.02 12.13
C PRO A 78 -18.51 -23.74 10.87
N LYS A 79 -19.37 -23.89 9.85
CA LYS A 79 -19.02 -24.45 8.54
C LYS A 79 -18.29 -23.48 7.61
N GLY A 80 -18.09 -22.23 8.04
CA GLY A 80 -17.45 -21.17 7.26
C GLY A 80 -18.38 -20.43 6.31
N LEU A 81 -19.71 -20.59 6.44
CA LEU A 81 -20.68 -19.84 5.63
C LEU A 81 -20.63 -18.35 6.02
N PHE A 82 -20.41 -17.49 5.02
CA PHE A 82 -20.35 -16.05 5.17
C PHE A 82 -21.71 -15.42 4.86
N LYS A 83 -22.27 -14.73 5.84
CA LYS A 83 -23.55 -14.03 5.71
C LYS A 83 -23.40 -12.55 6.03
N PRO A 84 -23.23 -11.67 5.03
CA PRO A 84 -23.13 -10.24 5.26
C PRO A 84 -24.46 -9.67 5.77
N ILE A 85 -24.39 -8.75 6.73
CA ILE A 85 -25.56 -8.07 7.32
C ILE A 85 -25.60 -6.62 6.83
N SER A 86 -24.53 -5.87 7.06
CA SER A 86 -24.46 -4.45 6.75
C SER A 86 -23.01 -4.04 6.43
N ALA A 87 -22.85 -2.95 5.68
CA ALA A 87 -21.55 -2.33 5.48
C ALA A 87 -21.68 -0.81 5.60
N THR A 88 -20.94 -0.23 6.54
CA THR A 88 -20.83 1.22 6.71
C THR A 88 -19.61 1.72 5.94
N VAL A 89 -19.81 2.76 5.14
CA VAL A 89 -18.74 3.40 4.35
C VAL A 89 -18.50 4.81 4.90
N GLU A 90 -17.37 4.99 5.58
CA GLU A 90 -16.88 6.29 6.04
C GLU A 90 -16.05 6.91 4.91
N VAL A 91 -16.53 8.01 4.31
CA VAL A 91 -15.76 8.81 3.33
C VAL A 91 -15.09 9.94 4.09
N LEU A 92 -13.78 10.10 3.87
CA LEU A 92 -12.92 10.95 4.68
C LEU A 92 -12.18 11.95 3.79
N GLU A 93 -11.82 13.08 4.39
CA GLU A 93 -10.88 14.05 3.81
C GLU A 93 -9.56 13.94 4.59
N LEU A 94 -8.46 13.59 3.91
CA LEU A 94 -7.14 13.45 4.53
C LEU A 94 -6.31 14.72 4.24
N LYS A 95 -5.77 15.31 5.30
CA LYS A 95 -4.82 16.42 5.22
C LYS A 95 -3.49 15.98 5.82
N PRO A 96 -2.36 16.14 5.13
CA PRO A 96 -1.05 15.90 5.72
C PRO A 96 -0.88 16.79 6.95
N VAL A 97 -0.53 16.20 8.09
CA VAL A 97 -0.23 16.95 9.31
C VAL A 97 1.21 17.48 9.26
N GLU A 98 2.12 16.68 8.74
CA GLU A 98 3.53 17.01 8.59
C GLU A 98 4.09 16.25 7.38
N THR A 99 5.10 16.80 6.72
CA THR A 99 5.84 16.14 5.66
C THR A 99 7.32 16.43 5.83
N PHE A 100 8.12 15.40 6.05
CA PHE A 100 9.56 15.49 6.13
C PHE A 100 10.21 14.48 5.18
N LYS A 101 11.38 14.84 4.66
CA LYS A 101 12.19 13.97 3.80
C LYS A 101 13.39 13.51 4.61
N THR A 102 13.61 12.20 4.65
CA THR A 102 14.82 11.61 5.26
C THR A 102 15.75 11.18 4.14
N TYR A 103 17.03 11.47 4.28
CA TYR A 103 18.07 11.08 3.34
C TYR A 103 18.91 9.97 3.97
N PHE A 104 19.20 8.93 3.20
CA PHE A 104 19.98 7.75 3.65
C PHE A 104 21.45 7.79 3.19
N LEU A 105 21.87 8.90 2.54
CA LEU A 105 23.29 9.17 2.34
C LEU A 105 23.86 9.58 3.70
N GLU A 106 24.73 8.75 4.26
CA GLU A 106 25.44 9.09 5.49
C GLU A 106 26.16 10.43 5.27
N GLU A 107 25.98 11.40 6.17
CA GLU A 107 26.66 12.70 6.09
C GLU A 107 28.19 12.54 5.98
N THR A 108 28.73 11.45 6.53
CA THR A 108 30.12 11.04 6.38
C THR A 108 30.49 10.79 4.91
N LYS A 109 29.68 10.05 4.15
CA LYS A 109 29.94 9.80 2.72
C LYS A 109 29.81 11.07 1.88
N LEU A 110 28.90 11.98 2.23
CA LEU A 110 28.81 13.27 1.56
C LEU A 110 30.07 14.11 1.83
N LYS A 111 30.53 14.17 3.08
CA LYS A 111 31.79 14.83 3.45
C LYS A 111 33.02 14.19 2.78
N GLU A 112 33.08 12.87 2.71
CA GLU A 112 34.16 12.13 2.02
C GLU A 112 34.14 12.41 0.51
N VAL A 113 32.97 12.44 -0.12
CA VAL A 113 32.85 12.80 -1.55
C VAL A 113 33.27 14.25 -1.79
N GLU A 114 32.89 15.18 -0.91
CA GLU A 114 33.33 16.58 -0.98
C GLU A 114 34.86 16.68 -0.86
N GLN A 115 35.45 16.01 0.14
CA GLN A 115 36.90 15.96 0.35
C GLN A 115 37.65 15.35 -0.84
N LEU A 116 37.15 14.24 -1.39
CA LEU A 116 37.72 13.60 -2.57
C LEU A 116 37.66 14.51 -3.80
N LYS A 117 36.57 15.26 -3.98
CA LYS A 117 36.47 16.25 -5.07
C LYS A 117 37.51 17.36 -4.90
N THR A 118 37.72 17.87 -3.68
CA THR A 118 38.73 18.90 -3.39
C THR A 118 40.14 18.37 -3.64
N MET A 119 40.47 17.19 -3.12
CA MET A 119 41.78 16.55 -3.33
C MET A 119 42.04 16.28 -4.81
N LEU A 120 41.04 15.78 -5.55
CA LEU A 120 41.16 15.53 -6.98
C LEU A 120 41.41 16.85 -7.74
N SER A 121 40.67 17.92 -7.42
CA SER A 121 40.88 19.25 -7.99
C SER A 121 42.31 19.75 -7.80
N GLU A 122 42.86 19.64 -6.59
CA GLU A 122 44.25 20.05 -6.30
C GLU A 122 45.28 19.20 -7.03
N LEU A 123 45.09 17.88 -7.07
CA LEU A 123 45.94 16.95 -7.82
C LEU A 123 45.92 17.27 -9.31
N LEU A 124 44.75 17.53 -9.89
CA LEU A 124 44.60 17.93 -11.29
C LEU A 124 45.33 19.24 -11.59
N LYS A 125 45.27 20.20 -10.66
CA LYS A 125 45.99 21.47 -10.79
C LYS A 125 47.50 21.25 -10.77
N LYS A 126 48.02 20.47 -9.82
CA LYS A 126 49.45 20.12 -9.74
C LYS A 126 49.93 19.31 -10.95
N ALA A 127 49.14 18.36 -11.44
CA ALA A 127 49.47 17.57 -12.62
C ALA A 127 49.63 18.47 -13.87
N ARG A 128 48.74 19.47 -14.03
CA ARG A 128 48.87 20.48 -15.09
C ARG A 128 50.13 21.33 -14.94
N GLU A 129 50.48 21.75 -13.72
CA GLU A 129 51.70 22.52 -13.44
C GLU A 129 52.98 21.72 -13.74
N LEU A 130 52.95 20.41 -13.50
CA LEU A 130 54.08 19.50 -13.73
C LEU A 130 54.10 18.86 -15.13
N GLY A 131 53.13 19.19 -15.99
CA GLY A 131 53.04 18.65 -17.36
C GLY A 131 52.68 17.17 -17.44
N VAL A 132 52.08 16.59 -16.39
CA VAL A 132 51.70 15.17 -16.30
C VAL A 132 50.27 14.99 -16.82
N SER A 133 50.09 14.10 -17.80
CA SER A 133 48.76 13.78 -18.35
C SER A 133 48.13 12.60 -17.60
N ILE A 134 46.85 12.73 -17.24
CA ILE A 134 46.07 11.66 -16.61
C ILE A 134 45.88 10.47 -17.55
N GLU A 135 45.95 10.70 -18.85
CA GLU A 135 45.78 9.68 -19.88
C GLU A 135 46.90 8.62 -19.85
N GLU A 136 48.04 8.93 -19.24
CA GLU A 136 49.16 7.99 -19.04
C GLU A 136 48.85 6.96 -17.95
N LEU A 137 48.03 7.31 -16.96
CA LEU A 137 47.61 6.42 -15.86
C LEU A 137 46.48 5.46 -16.24
N ALA A 138 45.66 5.80 -17.23
CA ALA A 138 44.56 4.94 -17.70
C ALA A 138 45.03 3.77 -18.59
N LYS A 139 46.32 3.73 -18.94
CA LYS A 139 46.95 2.72 -19.81
C LYS A 139 47.79 1.68 -19.07
N SER A 140 47.88 1.75 -17.73
CA SER A 140 48.56 0.76 -16.88
C SER A 140 47.60 -0.25 -16.26
#